data_AF-A0A1E4ZM07-F1
#
_entry.id   AF-A0A1E4ZM07-F1
#
_cell.length_a   1.000
_cell.length_b   1.000
_cell.length_c   1.000
_cell.angle_alpha   90.00
_cell.angle_beta   90.00
_cell.angle_gamma   90.00
#
_symmetry.space_group_name_H-M   'P 1'
#
loop_
_entity.id
_entity.type
_entity.pdbx_description
1 polymer ?
#
loop_
_entity_poly.entity_id
_entity_poly.type
_entity_poly.pdbx_seq_one_letter_code
_entity_poly.pdbx_strand_id
1 'polypeptide(L)'
;MLAVCVEPIQGEGGIRVLDQSYLQAIQQCSDSHDFPLIVDEIQSGMGRTGRFLASDHTNVYGDYLTLSKSLGGGLVKIGAMLVKKSLYIDDFGYLHSSTFADDALSAIVASHTLKVLQRDDASLIKTCESRGNYIRNRLDELREKYPEFIDEVRGRGLMIGIEFKKPTGIQSLLAREIYDQELFGFFISGYLLNQYHIRVVPTLSSPNTLRLEPSAYIDETLIDEWVKALDQTLDLVKTEQWSKLCATVFGYSSSAPVSPSNKCPLPAITPSLRPVKVACVAHFIEAEHIVDWDPLIGGLGAVDAEMLLDKAYNVVDPFVTQNLVIEGKNRAVEMQIYGIPVSTAGLVKRIQAGQSAELLQQVKDCVDSASKWGAQLVGFAGHTSIITNNCQLLRFPELGLTSGNSLTAAAAINAIHQSTEKGIDLRSMRLGVVGAVGNIGEVITKLLASDVGAVHLFGSERSHRRLSRLKDRLSKLTHKDIVVESNLSGLKECDVIFTATNSPDPIITEDVLADSPVVICDIAVPGDVNVCSLPANVTLIRGGVISLPASQSTKLFGSGLQEGELWACVAEVLLLGLEGWSGNYSYGALDPQRVTDMLALAKKHDFNLRPRYVQQTRLSENDVASV
;
A
#
# COMPACT_ATOMS: atom_id res chain seq x y z
N MET A 1 -17.87 -11.24 -40.33
CA MET A 1 -18.35 -12.54 -39.82
C MET A 1 -18.19 -12.50 -38.31
N LEU A 2 -19.27 -12.77 -37.59
CA LEU A 2 -19.24 -12.89 -36.12
C LEU A 2 -18.93 -14.37 -35.80
N ALA A 3 -18.28 -14.64 -34.67
CA ALA A 3 -18.14 -15.99 -34.11
C ALA A 3 -18.25 -15.87 -32.59
N VAL A 4 -18.69 -16.95 -31.94
CA VAL A 4 -18.70 -17.04 -30.47
C VAL A 4 -17.64 -18.05 -30.06
N CYS A 5 -16.83 -17.71 -29.05
CA CYS A 5 -15.83 -18.62 -28.47
C CYS A 5 -16.25 -18.99 -27.05
N VAL A 6 -16.13 -20.28 -26.70
CA VAL A 6 -16.48 -20.79 -25.37
C VAL A 6 -15.48 -21.83 -24.90
N GLU A 7 -15.06 -21.73 -23.64
CA GLU A 7 -14.29 -22.77 -22.96
C GLU A 7 -15.25 -23.69 -22.19
N PRO A 8 -15.26 -25.03 -22.40
CA PRO A 8 -16.11 -25.93 -21.62
C PRO A 8 -15.82 -25.86 -20.11
N ILE A 9 -14.56 -25.61 -19.76
CA ILE A 9 -14.13 -25.25 -18.41
C ILE A 9 -13.28 -23.98 -18.53
N GLN A 10 -13.75 -22.87 -17.97
CA GLN A 10 -13.06 -21.58 -18.03
C GLN A 10 -11.84 -21.63 -17.11
N GLY A 11 -10.65 -21.77 -17.71
CA GLY A 11 -9.41 -22.00 -16.96
C GLY A 11 -9.04 -20.80 -16.09
N GLU A 12 -8.74 -19.67 -16.75
CA GLU A 12 -8.37 -18.42 -16.06
C GLU A 12 -9.55 -17.74 -15.36
N GLY A 13 -10.79 -18.09 -15.72
CA GLY A 13 -12.01 -17.64 -15.05
C GLY A 13 -12.32 -18.34 -13.72
N GLY A 14 -11.34 -19.03 -13.14
CA GLY A 14 -11.48 -19.72 -11.85
C GLY A 14 -11.94 -21.17 -11.95
N ILE A 15 -11.50 -21.89 -13.00
CA ILE A 15 -11.80 -23.32 -13.24
C ILE A 15 -13.33 -23.60 -13.25
N ARG A 16 -14.10 -22.67 -13.82
CA ARG A 16 -15.57 -22.77 -13.84
C ARG A 16 -16.02 -23.74 -14.93
N VAL A 17 -16.71 -24.80 -14.52
CA VAL A 17 -17.31 -25.77 -15.44
C VAL A 17 -18.62 -25.19 -15.96
N LEU A 18 -18.75 -25.06 -17.28
CA LEU A 18 -20.01 -24.59 -17.87
C LEU A 18 -21.04 -25.73 -17.91
N ASP A 19 -22.27 -25.38 -17.56
CA ASP A 19 -23.38 -26.33 -17.57
C ASP A 19 -23.75 -26.75 -19.00
N GLN A 20 -24.18 -28.00 -19.14
CA GLN A 20 -24.59 -28.55 -20.43
C GLN A 20 -25.72 -27.72 -21.07
N SER A 21 -26.71 -27.29 -20.29
CA SER A 21 -27.82 -26.46 -20.76
C SER A 21 -27.36 -25.12 -21.31
N TYR A 22 -26.35 -24.50 -20.69
CA TYR A 22 -25.78 -23.24 -21.13
C TYR A 22 -25.03 -23.39 -22.46
N LEU A 23 -24.18 -24.42 -22.56
CA LEU A 23 -23.47 -24.74 -23.81
C LEU A 23 -24.44 -25.07 -24.96
N GLN A 24 -25.51 -25.82 -24.68
CA GLN A 24 -26.57 -26.11 -25.65
C GLN A 24 -27.31 -24.83 -26.11
N ALA A 25 -27.59 -23.92 -25.19
CA ALA A 25 -28.22 -22.64 -25.53
C ALA A 25 -27.34 -21.79 -26.44
N ILE A 26 -26.02 -21.78 -26.22
CA ILE A 26 -25.07 -21.09 -27.11
C ILE A 26 -25.08 -21.74 -28.50
N GLN A 27 -25.04 -23.07 -28.60
CA GLN A 27 -25.09 -23.76 -29.90
C GLN A 27 -26.41 -23.45 -30.64
N GLN A 28 -27.56 -23.48 -29.95
CA GLN A 28 -28.84 -23.11 -30.56
C GLN A 28 -28.87 -21.66 -31.04
N CYS A 29 -28.25 -20.75 -30.30
CA CYS A 29 -28.11 -19.34 -30.69
C CYS A 29 -27.24 -19.20 -31.94
N SER A 30 -26.10 -19.90 -31.98
CA SER A 30 -25.19 -19.99 -33.12
C SER A 30 -25.89 -20.52 -34.37
N ASP A 31 -26.63 -21.63 -34.24
CA ASP A 31 -27.39 -22.24 -35.35
C ASP A 31 -28.49 -21.31 -35.87
N SER A 32 -29.19 -20.57 -34.99
CA SER A 32 -30.30 -19.69 -35.37
C SER A 32 -29.88 -18.37 -36.03
N HIS A 33 -28.64 -17.94 -35.82
CA HIS A 33 -28.12 -16.66 -36.31
C HIS A 33 -26.99 -16.81 -37.34
N ASP A 34 -26.70 -18.03 -37.78
CA ASP A 34 -25.73 -18.35 -38.83
C ASP A 34 -24.32 -17.80 -38.55
N PHE A 35 -23.83 -18.03 -37.33
CA PHE A 35 -22.43 -17.78 -36.95
C PHE A 35 -21.82 -19.03 -36.30
N PRO A 36 -20.53 -19.31 -36.48
CA PRO A 36 -19.90 -20.51 -35.90
C PRO A 36 -19.67 -20.39 -34.39
N LEU A 37 -19.87 -21.50 -33.69
CA LEU A 37 -19.40 -21.70 -32.32
C LEU A 37 -18.00 -22.32 -32.31
N ILE A 38 -17.06 -21.61 -31.70
CA ILE A 38 -15.70 -22.09 -31.43
C ILE A 38 -15.65 -22.62 -30.02
N VAL A 39 -15.34 -23.91 -29.87
CA VAL A 39 -15.09 -24.52 -28.57
C VAL A 39 -13.59 -24.56 -28.32
N ASP A 40 -13.15 -23.76 -27.36
CA ASP A 40 -11.74 -23.67 -26.98
C ASP A 40 -11.38 -24.75 -25.96
N GLU A 41 -10.67 -25.77 -26.45
CA GLU A 41 -10.18 -26.91 -25.66
C GLU A 41 -8.66 -26.88 -25.50
N ILE A 42 -8.04 -25.71 -25.70
CA ILE A 42 -6.58 -25.54 -25.57
C ILE A 42 -6.10 -26.00 -24.19
N GLN A 43 -6.86 -25.74 -23.12
CA GLN A 43 -6.53 -26.15 -21.75
C GLN A 43 -7.25 -27.43 -21.31
N SER A 44 -8.55 -27.55 -21.61
CA SER A 44 -9.43 -28.60 -21.10
C SER A 44 -9.34 -29.92 -21.87
N GLY A 45 -8.82 -29.89 -23.09
CA GLY A 45 -8.71 -31.05 -23.97
C GLY A 45 -7.53 -31.97 -23.64
N MET A 46 -7.22 -32.85 -24.59
CA MET A 46 -6.07 -33.76 -24.54
C MET A 46 -6.07 -34.70 -23.31
N GLY A 47 -7.25 -35.10 -22.81
CA GLY A 47 -7.35 -36.04 -21.67
C GLY A 47 -7.45 -35.39 -20.29
N ARG A 48 -7.18 -34.09 -20.18
CA ARG A 48 -7.02 -33.35 -18.92
C ARG A 48 -8.20 -33.52 -17.96
N THR A 49 -9.41 -33.53 -18.49
CA THR A 49 -10.67 -33.58 -17.72
C THR A 49 -11.19 -35.00 -17.52
N GLY A 50 -10.40 -36.04 -17.81
CA GLY A 50 -10.84 -37.44 -17.77
C GLY A 50 -11.53 -37.91 -19.06
N ARG A 51 -11.61 -37.06 -20.08
CA ARG A 51 -12.05 -37.36 -21.45
C ARG A 51 -11.08 -36.73 -22.43
N PHE A 52 -11.05 -37.21 -23.68
CA PHE A 52 -10.16 -36.64 -24.68
C PHE A 52 -10.50 -35.17 -24.95
N LEU A 53 -11.79 -34.87 -25.14
CA LEU A 53 -12.35 -33.52 -25.16
C LEU A 53 -13.19 -33.30 -23.91
N ALA A 54 -13.10 -32.13 -23.27
CA ALA A 54 -14.02 -31.80 -22.18
C ALA A 54 -15.48 -31.72 -22.67
N SER A 55 -15.67 -31.39 -23.95
CA SER A 55 -16.94 -31.42 -24.67
C SER A 55 -17.61 -32.80 -24.66
N ASP A 56 -16.86 -33.90 -24.48
CA ASP A 56 -17.43 -35.25 -24.35
C ASP A 56 -18.30 -35.40 -23.09
N HIS A 57 -18.09 -34.55 -22.07
CA HIS A 57 -18.94 -34.54 -20.87
C HIS A 57 -20.34 -33.97 -21.14
N THR A 58 -20.49 -33.12 -22.15
CA THR A 58 -21.74 -32.37 -22.44
C THR A 58 -22.35 -32.69 -23.80
N ASN A 59 -21.59 -33.35 -24.68
CA ASN A 59 -21.90 -33.61 -26.09
C ASN A 59 -22.15 -32.33 -26.91
N VAL A 60 -21.46 -31.23 -26.57
CA VAL A 60 -21.51 -29.96 -27.32
C VAL A 60 -20.12 -29.68 -27.90
N TYR A 61 -19.95 -29.97 -29.19
CA TYR A 61 -18.64 -29.92 -29.87
C TYR A 61 -18.34 -28.62 -30.62
N GLY A 62 -19.32 -27.71 -30.73
CA GLY A 62 -19.19 -26.51 -31.55
C GLY A 62 -19.09 -26.82 -33.04
N ASP A 63 -18.72 -25.80 -33.79
CA ASP A 63 -18.42 -25.84 -35.22
C ASP A 63 -16.93 -25.91 -35.48
N TYR A 64 -16.17 -25.14 -34.71
CA TYR A 64 -14.71 -25.16 -34.68
C TYR A 64 -14.24 -25.60 -33.29
N LEU A 65 -13.11 -26.30 -33.23
CA LEU A 65 -12.50 -26.75 -31.99
C LEU A 65 -11.00 -26.47 -32.01
N THR A 66 -10.47 -25.92 -30.91
CA THR A 66 -9.03 -25.61 -30.81
C THR A 66 -8.33 -26.50 -29.78
N LEU A 67 -7.15 -27.01 -30.14
CA LEU A 67 -6.25 -27.79 -29.26
C LEU A 67 -4.85 -27.19 -29.30
N SER A 68 -4.16 -27.15 -28.15
CA SER A 68 -2.74 -26.75 -28.06
C SER A 68 -2.15 -27.30 -26.75
N LYS A 69 -1.35 -26.53 -26.00
CA LYS A 69 -0.73 -26.87 -24.71
C LYS A 69 -0.20 -28.32 -24.68
N SER A 70 -0.97 -29.24 -24.08
CA SER A 70 -0.63 -30.66 -23.96
C SER A 70 -0.34 -31.34 -25.30
N LEU A 71 -0.90 -30.86 -26.42
CA LEU A 71 -0.64 -31.38 -27.77
C LEU A 71 0.86 -31.37 -28.12
N GLY A 72 1.61 -30.37 -27.67
CA GLY A 72 3.06 -30.29 -27.88
C GLY A 72 3.89 -31.18 -26.95
N GLY A 73 3.26 -32.02 -26.11
CA GLY A 73 3.95 -32.93 -25.20
C GLY A 73 4.84 -32.24 -24.15
N GLY A 74 4.69 -30.92 -23.95
CA GLY A 74 5.58 -30.12 -23.11
C GLY A 74 6.97 -29.84 -23.70
N LEU A 75 7.21 -30.24 -24.95
CA LEU A 75 8.53 -30.13 -25.61
C LEU A 75 8.54 -29.11 -26.77
N VAL A 76 7.41 -28.94 -27.45
CA VAL A 76 7.28 -28.10 -28.65
C VAL A 76 6.02 -27.24 -28.59
N LYS A 77 5.92 -26.26 -29.50
CA LYS A 77 4.78 -25.35 -29.59
C LYS A 77 3.95 -25.71 -30.83
N ILE A 78 2.73 -26.17 -30.60
CA ILE A 78 1.80 -26.50 -31.69
C ILE A 78 0.36 -26.24 -31.24
N GLY A 79 -0.45 -25.77 -32.19
CA GLY A 79 -1.89 -25.66 -32.04
C GLY A 79 -2.57 -26.26 -33.25
N ALA A 80 -3.80 -26.72 -33.08
CA ALA A 80 -4.65 -27.25 -34.13
C ALA A 80 -6.04 -26.62 -34.01
N MET A 81 -6.58 -26.17 -35.14
CA MET A 81 -7.98 -25.79 -35.27
C MET A 81 -8.67 -26.83 -36.15
N LEU A 82 -9.66 -27.51 -35.59
CA LEU A 82 -10.52 -28.44 -36.28
C LEU A 82 -11.76 -27.68 -36.73
N VAL A 83 -12.09 -27.77 -38.01
CA VAL A 83 -13.27 -27.12 -38.60
C VAL A 83 -14.20 -28.23 -39.09
N LYS A 84 -15.49 -28.16 -38.75
CA LYS A 84 -16.49 -29.03 -39.39
C LYS A 84 -16.36 -28.93 -40.91
N LYS A 85 -16.28 -30.10 -41.56
CA LYS A 85 -16.09 -30.19 -43.02
C LYS A 85 -17.15 -29.41 -43.81
N SER A 86 -18.39 -29.37 -43.33
CA SER A 86 -19.49 -28.62 -43.96
C SER A 86 -19.30 -27.10 -43.95
N LEU A 87 -18.41 -26.58 -43.10
CA LEU A 87 -18.12 -25.15 -42.93
C LEU A 87 -16.71 -24.78 -43.43
N TYR A 88 -15.92 -25.75 -43.88
CA TYR A 88 -14.56 -25.50 -44.36
C TYR A 88 -14.60 -24.80 -45.72
N ILE A 89 -13.80 -23.76 -45.86
CA ILE A 89 -13.63 -23.01 -47.11
C ILE A 89 -12.30 -23.46 -47.72
N ASP A 90 -12.34 -24.07 -48.90
CA ASP A 90 -11.17 -24.72 -49.52
C ASP A 90 -9.96 -23.77 -49.69
N ASP A 91 -10.22 -22.49 -49.98
CA ASP A 91 -9.18 -21.47 -50.15
C ASP A 91 -8.46 -21.13 -48.83
N PHE A 92 -9.02 -21.44 -47.66
CA PHE A 92 -8.45 -21.09 -46.36
C PHE A 92 -7.04 -21.69 -46.18
N GLY A 93 -6.87 -22.98 -46.50
CA GLY A 93 -5.57 -23.65 -46.36
C GLY A 93 -4.49 -23.14 -47.32
N TYR A 94 -4.88 -22.44 -48.38
CA TYR A 94 -3.95 -21.78 -49.31
C TYR A 94 -3.63 -20.34 -48.90
N LEU A 95 -4.63 -19.62 -48.37
CA LEU A 95 -4.50 -18.20 -48.00
C LEU A 95 -3.92 -17.99 -46.60
N HIS A 96 -4.17 -18.92 -45.68
CA HIS A 96 -3.65 -18.87 -44.32
C HIS A 96 -2.38 -19.71 -44.21
N SER A 97 -1.25 -19.05 -43.96
CA SER A 97 0.02 -19.70 -43.68
C SER A 97 0.78 -18.97 -42.58
N SER A 98 1.69 -19.69 -41.92
CA SER A 98 2.60 -19.13 -40.92
C SER A 98 3.94 -19.85 -41.01
N THR A 99 5.05 -19.12 -40.87
CA THR A 99 6.42 -19.64 -41.02
C THR A 99 6.72 -20.84 -40.12
N PHE A 100 6.11 -20.89 -38.94
CA PHE A 100 6.31 -21.96 -37.95
C PHE A 100 5.10 -22.90 -37.81
N ALA A 101 4.02 -22.69 -38.58
CA ALA A 101 2.92 -23.64 -38.62
C ALA A 101 3.35 -24.91 -39.38
N ASP A 102 2.78 -26.05 -38.99
CA ASP A 102 3.02 -27.36 -39.60
C ASP A 102 4.50 -27.79 -39.69
N ASP A 103 5.35 -27.29 -38.78
CA ASP A 103 6.73 -27.73 -38.74
C ASP A 103 6.84 -29.23 -38.40
N ALA A 104 7.77 -29.91 -39.08
CA ALA A 104 7.86 -31.36 -39.01
C ALA A 104 8.17 -31.89 -37.60
N LEU A 105 8.98 -31.16 -36.83
CA LEU A 105 9.34 -31.58 -35.47
C LEU A 105 8.10 -31.55 -34.58
N SER A 106 7.35 -30.44 -34.61
CA SER A 106 6.17 -30.30 -33.77
C SER A 106 5.06 -31.28 -34.16
N ALA A 107 4.87 -31.51 -35.46
CA ALA A 107 3.91 -32.50 -35.96
C ALA A 107 4.24 -33.94 -35.50
N ILE A 108 5.52 -34.33 -35.51
CA ILE A 108 5.97 -35.65 -35.02
C ILE A 108 5.68 -35.78 -33.52
N VAL A 109 6.02 -34.76 -32.72
CA VAL A 109 5.77 -34.77 -31.27
C VAL A 109 4.27 -34.80 -30.96
N ALA A 110 3.45 -34.03 -31.68
CA ALA A 110 2.00 -34.05 -31.54
C ALA A 110 1.39 -35.42 -31.87
N SER A 111 1.82 -36.03 -32.99
CA SER A 111 1.41 -37.38 -33.35
C SER A 111 1.80 -38.40 -32.28
N HIS A 112 3.01 -38.29 -31.70
CA HIS A 112 3.43 -39.18 -30.64
C HIS A 112 2.64 -38.96 -29.35
N THR A 113 2.33 -37.70 -29.00
CA THR A 113 1.50 -37.34 -27.84
C THR A 113 0.12 -37.98 -27.95
N LEU A 114 -0.53 -37.89 -29.11
CA LEU A 114 -1.81 -38.55 -29.37
C LEU A 114 -1.71 -40.08 -29.21
N LYS A 115 -0.66 -40.69 -29.74
CA LYS A 115 -0.41 -42.13 -29.56
C LYS A 115 -0.25 -42.50 -28.08
N VAL A 116 0.46 -41.69 -27.29
CA VAL A 116 0.61 -41.92 -25.85
C VAL A 116 -0.73 -41.88 -25.14
N LEU A 117 -1.59 -40.90 -25.45
CA LEU A 117 -2.93 -40.81 -24.85
C LEU A 117 -3.85 -41.98 -25.21
N GLN A 118 -3.63 -42.64 -26.35
CA GLN A 118 -4.42 -43.78 -26.83
C GLN A 118 -3.92 -45.14 -26.38
N ARG A 119 -2.71 -45.24 -25.80
CA ARG A 119 -2.13 -46.52 -25.32
C ARG A 119 -2.99 -47.14 -24.23
N ASP A 120 -2.89 -48.47 -24.13
CA ASP A 120 -3.46 -49.27 -23.04
C ASP A 120 -4.93 -48.94 -22.74
N ASP A 121 -5.74 -48.83 -23.81
CA ASP A 121 -7.15 -48.44 -23.74
C ASP A 121 -7.37 -47.09 -23.02
N ALA A 122 -6.61 -46.08 -23.45
CA ALA A 122 -6.60 -44.72 -22.90
C ALA A 122 -6.42 -44.66 -21.38
N SER A 123 -5.58 -45.54 -20.83
CA SER A 123 -5.34 -45.66 -19.39
C SER A 123 -4.95 -44.33 -18.74
N LEU A 124 -4.15 -43.50 -19.42
CA LEU A 124 -3.72 -42.20 -18.91
C LEU A 124 -4.89 -41.22 -18.72
N ILE A 125 -5.87 -41.23 -19.62
CA ILE A 125 -7.08 -40.39 -19.53
C ILE A 125 -7.95 -40.87 -18.36
N LYS A 126 -8.13 -42.19 -18.22
CA LYS A 126 -8.85 -42.79 -17.08
C LYS A 126 -8.17 -42.47 -15.74
N THR A 127 -6.85 -42.46 -15.70
CA THR A 127 -6.07 -42.02 -14.53
C THR A 127 -6.33 -40.56 -14.19
N CYS A 128 -6.47 -39.67 -15.18
CA CYS A 128 -6.83 -38.27 -14.92
C CYS A 128 -8.19 -38.16 -14.23
N GLU A 129 -9.18 -38.97 -14.63
CA GLU A 129 -10.49 -39.02 -13.99
C GLU A 129 -10.39 -39.55 -12.55
N SER A 130 -9.73 -40.69 -12.34
CA SER A 130 -9.63 -41.32 -11.01
C SER A 130 -8.84 -40.46 -10.02
N ARG A 131 -7.69 -39.91 -10.44
CA ARG A 131 -6.87 -39.00 -9.61
C ARG A 131 -7.58 -37.68 -9.36
N GLY A 132 -8.29 -37.16 -10.36
CA GLY A 132 -9.12 -35.97 -10.20
C GLY A 132 -10.19 -36.12 -9.14
N ASN A 133 -10.91 -37.25 -9.15
CA ASN A 133 -11.92 -37.56 -8.14
C ASN A 133 -11.29 -37.73 -6.74
N TYR A 134 -10.12 -38.37 -6.66
CA TYR A 134 -9.39 -38.48 -5.40
C TYR A 134 -9.01 -37.12 -4.82
N ILE A 135 -8.40 -36.23 -5.63
CA ILE A 135 -8.05 -34.87 -5.21
C ILE A 135 -9.31 -34.12 -4.74
N ARG A 136 -10.40 -34.15 -5.52
CA ARG A 136 -11.65 -33.47 -5.16
C ARG A 136 -12.21 -33.95 -3.82
N ASN A 137 -12.29 -35.26 -3.59
CA ASN A 137 -12.78 -35.79 -2.31
C ASN A 137 -11.96 -35.27 -1.12
N ARG A 138 -10.63 -35.26 -1.24
CA ARG A 138 -9.74 -34.75 -0.18
C ARG A 138 -9.87 -33.24 0.03
N LEU A 139 -10.21 -32.49 -1.01
CA LEU A 139 -10.46 -31.05 -0.92
C LEU A 139 -11.85 -30.72 -0.38
N ASP A 140 -12.85 -31.55 -0.67
CA ASP A 140 -14.17 -31.44 -0.06
C ASP A 140 -14.08 -31.68 1.46
N GLU A 141 -13.26 -32.64 1.92
CA GLU A 141 -12.95 -32.81 3.36
C GLU A 141 -12.32 -31.54 3.98
N LEU A 142 -11.37 -30.89 3.28
CA LEU A 142 -10.78 -29.63 3.75
C LEU A 142 -11.80 -28.49 3.76
N ARG A 143 -12.68 -28.44 2.77
CA ARG A 143 -13.76 -27.44 2.71
C ARG A 143 -14.72 -27.60 3.89
N GLU A 144 -15.05 -28.82 4.28
CA GLU A 144 -15.86 -29.08 5.48
C GLU A 144 -15.15 -28.63 6.78
N LYS A 145 -13.81 -28.74 6.82
CA LYS A 145 -12.99 -28.29 7.96
C LYS A 145 -12.83 -26.76 8.02
N TYR A 146 -12.78 -26.09 6.87
CA TYR A 146 -12.53 -24.66 6.71
C TYR A 146 -13.60 -23.94 5.86
N PRO A 147 -14.90 -24.06 6.17
CA PRO A 147 -15.98 -23.48 5.36
C PRO A 147 -15.97 -21.94 5.35
N GLU A 148 -15.27 -21.32 6.29
CA GLU A 148 -15.07 -19.87 6.37
C GLU A 148 -14.01 -19.35 5.36
N PHE A 149 -13.12 -20.23 4.87
CA PHE A 149 -12.02 -19.89 3.96
C PHE A 149 -12.22 -20.44 2.55
N ILE A 150 -12.72 -21.68 2.43
CA ILE A 150 -12.94 -22.36 1.14
C ILE A 150 -14.41 -22.22 0.77
N ASP A 151 -14.68 -21.54 -0.35
CA ASP A 151 -16.04 -21.37 -0.85
C ASP A 151 -16.50 -22.60 -1.64
N GLU A 152 -15.68 -23.03 -2.60
CA GLU A 152 -16.02 -24.08 -3.55
C GLU A 152 -14.78 -24.84 -4.06
N VAL A 153 -14.94 -26.13 -4.37
CA VAL A 153 -13.97 -26.92 -5.14
C VAL A 153 -14.57 -27.21 -6.51
N ARG A 154 -13.93 -26.71 -7.56
CA ARG A 154 -14.42 -26.72 -8.95
C ARG A 154 -13.58 -27.63 -9.84
N GLY A 155 -14.11 -27.96 -11.02
CA GLY A 155 -13.36 -28.61 -12.09
C GLY A 155 -13.61 -30.12 -12.25
N ARG A 156 -12.91 -30.72 -13.22
CA ARG A 156 -13.04 -32.12 -13.64
C ARG A 156 -11.66 -32.71 -13.96
N GLY A 157 -11.49 -34.02 -13.72
CA GLY A 157 -10.22 -34.70 -13.94
C GLY A 157 -9.09 -33.99 -13.19
N LEU A 158 -7.95 -33.79 -13.84
CA LEU A 158 -6.80 -33.07 -13.29
C LEU A 158 -6.79 -31.59 -13.70
N MET A 159 -7.96 -30.96 -13.80
CA MET A 159 -8.14 -29.51 -13.93
C MET A 159 -9.09 -29.07 -12.82
N ILE A 160 -8.52 -28.74 -11.67
CA ILE A 160 -9.24 -28.49 -10.41
C ILE A 160 -8.92 -27.09 -9.91
N GLY A 161 -9.92 -26.42 -9.33
CA GLY A 161 -9.77 -25.11 -8.70
C GLY A 161 -10.31 -25.12 -7.27
N ILE A 162 -9.61 -24.46 -6.35
CA ILE A 162 -10.11 -24.15 -5.00
C ILE A 162 -10.43 -22.67 -4.97
N GLU A 163 -11.70 -22.32 -4.80
CA GLU A 163 -12.12 -20.94 -4.61
C GLU A 163 -12.02 -20.56 -3.14
N PHE A 164 -11.26 -19.52 -2.85
CA PHE A 164 -11.22 -18.92 -1.52
C PHE A 164 -12.20 -17.76 -1.39
N LYS A 165 -12.65 -17.53 -0.16
CA LYS A 165 -13.41 -16.33 0.22
C LYS A 165 -12.83 -15.69 1.46
N LYS A 166 -13.10 -14.39 1.61
CA LYS A 166 -12.73 -13.63 2.79
C LYS A 166 -13.59 -14.06 3.99
N PRO A 167 -13.02 -14.60 5.08
CA PRO A 167 -13.78 -14.87 6.29
C PRO A 167 -14.19 -13.57 6.99
N THR A 168 -15.27 -13.63 7.76
CA THR A 168 -15.69 -12.51 8.62
C THR A 168 -14.84 -12.45 9.88
N GLY A 169 -14.53 -11.24 10.37
CA GLY A 169 -13.92 -11.06 11.70
C GLY A 169 -12.40 -11.25 11.76
N ILE A 170 -11.69 -11.26 10.63
CA ILE A 170 -10.22 -11.22 10.57
C ILE A 170 -9.72 -10.06 11.43
N GLN A 171 -8.78 -10.28 12.35
CA GLN A 171 -8.21 -9.21 13.18
C GLN A 171 -7.03 -8.53 12.51
N SER A 172 -6.18 -9.26 11.80
CA SER A 172 -5.02 -8.71 11.07
C SER A 172 -5.49 -7.75 9.98
N LEU A 173 -4.94 -6.54 9.98
CA LEU A 173 -5.24 -5.54 8.96
C LEU A 173 -4.57 -5.90 7.63
N LEU A 174 -3.32 -6.37 7.66
CA LEU A 174 -2.63 -6.84 6.47
C LEU A 174 -3.38 -7.99 5.81
N ALA A 175 -3.89 -8.94 6.60
CA ALA A 175 -4.70 -10.03 6.10
C ALA A 175 -5.97 -9.55 5.39
N ARG A 176 -6.67 -8.57 5.96
CA ARG A 176 -7.86 -7.99 5.33
C ARG A 176 -7.53 -7.43 3.95
N GLU A 177 -6.41 -6.70 3.83
CA GLU A 177 -5.96 -6.15 2.54
C GLU A 177 -5.54 -7.24 1.55
N ILE A 178 -4.88 -8.31 2.01
CA ILE A 178 -4.56 -9.47 1.18
C ILE A 178 -5.83 -10.09 0.58
N TYR A 179 -6.94 -10.14 1.34
CA TYR A 179 -8.22 -10.63 0.81
C TYR A 179 -8.94 -9.60 -0.07
N ASP A 180 -8.99 -8.33 0.35
CA ASP A 180 -9.74 -7.27 -0.33
C ASP A 180 -9.15 -6.94 -1.71
N GLN A 181 -7.83 -7.12 -1.87
CA GLN A 181 -7.13 -6.97 -3.14
C GLN A 181 -6.96 -8.30 -3.89
N GLU A 182 -7.65 -9.36 -3.45
CA GLU A 182 -7.63 -10.71 -4.06
C GLU A 182 -6.22 -11.33 -4.18
N LEU A 183 -5.31 -10.96 -3.29
CA LEU A 183 -3.92 -11.44 -3.23
C LEU A 183 -3.77 -12.76 -2.46
N PHE A 184 -4.83 -13.24 -1.79
CA PHE A 184 -4.77 -14.41 -0.92
C PHE A 184 -4.27 -15.68 -1.64
N GLY A 185 -4.72 -15.91 -2.88
CA GLY A 185 -4.25 -17.04 -3.69
C GLY A 185 -2.74 -17.01 -3.94
N PHE A 186 -2.18 -15.82 -4.21
CA PHE A 186 -0.73 -15.64 -4.37
C PHE A 186 0.01 -15.80 -3.05
N PHE A 187 -0.54 -15.26 -1.95
CA PHE A 187 0.06 -15.34 -0.63
C PHE A 187 0.20 -16.79 -0.16
N ILE A 188 -0.88 -17.59 -0.26
CA ILE A 188 -0.86 -19.01 0.09
C ILE A 188 0.07 -19.79 -0.84
N SER A 189 0.09 -19.47 -2.13
CA SER A 189 1.03 -20.09 -3.07
C SER A 189 2.49 -19.83 -2.69
N GLY A 190 2.82 -18.60 -2.27
CA GLY A 190 4.14 -18.23 -1.78
C GLY A 190 4.51 -18.99 -0.50
N TYR A 191 3.55 -19.14 0.42
CA TYR A 191 3.76 -19.89 1.66
C TYR A 191 4.03 -21.38 1.37
N LEU A 192 3.20 -22.02 0.54
CA LEU A 192 3.36 -23.41 0.15
C LEU A 192 4.69 -23.67 -0.57
N LEU A 193 5.13 -22.73 -1.42
CA LEU A 193 6.42 -22.81 -2.10
C LEU A 193 7.59 -22.71 -1.12
N ASN A 194 7.56 -21.74 -0.20
CA ASN A 194 8.68 -21.46 0.69
C ASN A 194 8.77 -22.47 1.85
N GLN A 195 7.63 -22.94 2.37
CA GLN A 195 7.58 -23.84 3.52
C GLN A 195 7.63 -25.33 3.13
N TYR A 196 6.90 -25.70 2.08
CA TYR A 196 6.68 -27.10 1.71
C TYR A 196 7.31 -27.46 0.36
N HIS A 197 7.92 -26.50 -0.33
CA HIS A 197 8.48 -26.68 -1.68
C HIS A 197 7.43 -27.13 -2.70
N ILE A 198 6.17 -26.75 -2.49
CA ILE A 198 5.07 -27.08 -3.40
C ILE A 198 4.71 -25.86 -4.23
N ARG A 199 4.90 -25.98 -5.55
CA ARG A 199 4.52 -24.94 -6.49
C ARG A 199 3.06 -25.10 -6.90
N VAL A 200 2.24 -24.19 -6.42
CA VAL A 200 0.90 -23.89 -6.93
C VAL A 200 0.84 -22.42 -7.34
N VAL A 201 -0.18 -22.07 -8.10
CA VAL A 201 -0.40 -20.71 -8.60
C VAL A 201 -1.90 -20.46 -8.66
N PRO A 202 -2.38 -19.25 -8.34
CA PRO A 202 -3.77 -18.90 -8.60
C PRO A 202 -4.01 -18.70 -10.10
N THR A 203 -5.29 -18.63 -10.48
CA THR A 203 -5.66 -18.15 -11.82
C THR A 203 -5.45 -16.63 -11.90
N LEU A 204 -5.16 -16.08 -13.08
CA LEU A 204 -4.81 -14.66 -13.21
C LEU A 204 -6.04 -13.75 -13.24
N SER A 205 -7.13 -14.20 -13.86
CA SER A 205 -8.37 -13.42 -14.00
C SER A 205 -9.36 -13.65 -12.86
N SER A 206 -9.14 -14.68 -12.03
CA SER A 206 -9.89 -14.97 -10.81
C SER A 206 -8.91 -15.37 -9.69
N PRO A 207 -8.11 -14.42 -9.17
CA PRO A 207 -6.94 -14.70 -8.32
C PRO A 207 -7.25 -15.31 -6.95
N ASN A 208 -8.51 -15.29 -6.54
CA ASN A 208 -9.00 -16.05 -5.38
C ASN A 208 -9.12 -17.57 -5.64
N THR A 209 -9.00 -18.02 -6.89
CA THR A 209 -9.00 -19.44 -7.24
C THR A 209 -7.57 -19.99 -7.33
N LEU A 210 -7.22 -20.95 -6.46
CA LEU A 210 -5.97 -21.73 -6.58
C LEU A 210 -6.16 -22.87 -7.59
N ARG A 211 -5.34 -22.93 -8.65
CA ARG A 211 -5.45 -23.98 -9.69
C ARG A 211 -4.52 -25.16 -9.44
N LEU A 212 -5.03 -26.36 -9.76
CA LEU A 212 -4.38 -27.65 -9.62
C LEU A 212 -4.48 -28.39 -10.95
N GLU A 213 -3.36 -28.43 -11.66
CA GLU A 213 -3.25 -29.06 -12.98
C GLU A 213 -2.02 -30.00 -13.06
N PRO A 214 -1.88 -30.97 -12.14
CA PRO A 214 -0.68 -31.80 -12.08
C PRO A 214 -0.57 -32.76 -13.28
N SER A 215 0.57 -33.41 -13.42
CA SER A 215 0.72 -34.51 -14.39
C SER A 215 -0.21 -35.67 -14.06
N ALA A 216 -0.64 -36.43 -15.08
CA ALA A 216 -1.38 -37.67 -14.92
C ALA A 216 -0.60 -38.76 -14.13
N TYR A 217 0.71 -38.59 -14.00
CA TYR A 217 1.58 -39.46 -13.22
C TYR A 217 1.65 -39.10 -11.72
N ILE A 218 0.91 -38.09 -11.25
CA ILE A 218 0.86 -37.80 -9.81
C ILE A 218 0.26 -38.98 -9.05
N ASP A 219 0.90 -39.36 -7.95
CA ASP A 219 0.42 -40.42 -7.07
C ASP A 219 -0.36 -39.86 -5.87
N GLU A 220 -1.06 -40.76 -5.16
CA GLU A 220 -1.90 -40.38 -4.01
C GLU A 220 -1.05 -39.87 -2.84
N THR A 221 0.19 -40.33 -2.69
CA THR A 221 1.09 -39.87 -1.63
C THR A 221 1.41 -38.39 -1.79
N LEU A 222 1.77 -37.95 -3.00
CA LEU A 222 2.04 -36.54 -3.30
C LEU A 222 0.77 -35.68 -3.16
N ILE A 223 -0.38 -36.22 -3.54
CA ILE A 223 -1.68 -35.55 -3.33
C ILE A 223 -1.92 -35.35 -1.83
N ASP A 224 -1.70 -36.39 -1.02
CA ASP A 224 -1.91 -36.35 0.42
C ASP A 224 -0.95 -35.39 1.13
N GLU A 225 0.32 -35.37 0.71
CA GLU A 225 1.32 -34.42 1.20
C GLU A 225 0.90 -32.98 0.92
N TRP A 226 0.39 -32.71 -0.29
CA TRP A 226 -0.09 -31.39 -0.65
C TRP A 226 -1.36 -30.99 0.12
N VAL A 227 -2.35 -31.89 0.24
CA VAL A 227 -3.57 -31.64 1.03
C VAL A 227 -3.19 -31.36 2.48
N LYS A 228 -2.25 -32.11 3.05
CA LYS A 228 -1.73 -31.88 4.41
C LYS A 228 -1.02 -30.53 4.54
N ALA A 229 -0.22 -30.13 3.54
CA ALA A 229 0.44 -28.83 3.54
C ALA A 229 -0.57 -27.67 3.51
N LEU A 230 -1.62 -27.80 2.68
CA LEU A 230 -2.71 -26.83 2.62
C LEU A 230 -3.50 -26.79 3.94
N ASP A 231 -3.81 -27.95 4.52
CA ASP A 231 -4.48 -28.05 5.83
C ASP A 231 -3.72 -27.27 6.91
N GLN A 232 -2.42 -27.55 7.05
CA GLN A 232 -1.55 -26.89 8.01
C GLN A 232 -1.43 -25.39 7.75
N THR A 233 -1.42 -24.97 6.49
CA THR A 233 -1.38 -23.55 6.12
C THR A 233 -2.68 -22.85 6.52
N LEU A 234 -3.84 -23.46 6.23
CA LEU A 234 -5.14 -22.90 6.62
C LEU A 234 -5.33 -22.86 8.13
N ASP A 235 -4.78 -23.83 8.88
CA ASP A 235 -4.77 -23.79 10.35
C ASP A 235 -4.00 -22.57 10.88
N LEU A 236 -2.86 -22.20 10.27
CA LEU A 236 -2.13 -20.98 10.61
C LEU A 236 -2.94 -19.71 10.31
N VAL A 237 -3.66 -19.68 9.18
CA VAL A 237 -4.54 -18.55 8.82
C VAL A 237 -5.69 -18.44 9.82
N LYS A 238 -6.33 -19.57 10.15
CA LYS A 238 -7.43 -19.66 11.12
C LYS A 238 -7.03 -19.24 12.52
N THR A 239 -5.80 -19.58 12.93
CA THR A 239 -5.23 -19.20 14.23
C THR A 239 -4.53 -17.84 14.19
N GLU A 240 -4.64 -17.10 13.08
CA GLU A 240 -4.08 -15.76 12.86
C GLU A 240 -2.57 -15.65 13.16
N GLN A 241 -1.80 -16.68 12.82
CA GLN A 241 -0.34 -16.70 12.97
C GLN A 241 0.37 -15.90 11.83
N TRP A 242 -0.06 -14.65 11.64
CA TRP A 242 0.38 -13.79 10.54
C TRP A 242 1.86 -13.44 10.57
N SER A 243 2.47 -13.33 11.76
CA SER A 243 3.92 -13.16 11.88
C SER A 243 4.70 -14.29 11.23
N LYS A 244 4.31 -15.55 11.49
CA LYS A 244 4.91 -16.75 10.90
C LYS A 244 4.63 -16.83 9.40
N LEU A 245 3.38 -16.61 9.00
CA LEU A 245 2.97 -16.65 7.59
C LEU A 245 3.79 -15.64 6.77
N CYS A 246 3.85 -14.39 7.23
CA CYS A 246 4.57 -13.32 6.56
C CYS A 246 6.09 -13.55 6.57
N ALA A 247 6.67 -14.01 7.68
CA ALA A 247 8.10 -14.33 7.75
C ALA A 247 8.50 -15.37 6.69
N THR A 248 7.68 -16.41 6.51
CA THR A 248 7.91 -17.44 5.50
C THR A 248 7.74 -16.92 4.07
N VAL A 249 6.69 -16.13 3.79
CA VAL A 249 6.43 -15.61 2.44
C VAL A 249 7.47 -14.56 2.03
N PHE A 250 7.81 -13.65 2.93
CA PHE A 250 8.67 -12.51 2.65
C PHE A 250 10.15 -12.77 3.02
N GLY A 251 10.48 -13.88 3.66
CA GLY A 251 11.85 -14.35 3.87
C GLY A 251 12.63 -13.55 4.91
N TYR A 252 11.97 -13.16 6.01
CA TYR A 252 12.60 -12.47 7.14
C TYR A 252 12.54 -13.32 8.42
N SER A 253 13.32 -12.95 9.44
CA SER A 253 13.35 -13.68 10.71
C SER A 253 12.17 -13.28 11.59
N SER A 254 11.26 -14.20 11.89
CA SER A 254 10.18 -13.93 12.84
C SER A 254 10.76 -13.79 14.25
N SER A 255 10.55 -12.64 14.88
CA SER A 255 10.54 -12.57 16.34
C SER A 255 9.23 -13.17 16.87
N ALA A 256 9.19 -13.54 18.16
CA ALA A 256 8.01 -14.18 18.75
C ALA A 256 6.76 -13.30 18.58
N PRO A 257 5.58 -13.89 18.30
CA PRO A 257 4.35 -13.14 18.14
C PRO A 257 4.03 -12.34 19.40
N VAL A 258 3.57 -11.09 19.21
CA VAL A 258 2.88 -10.36 20.28
C VAL A 258 1.53 -11.06 20.49
N SER A 259 1.17 -11.35 21.74
CA SER A 259 -0.02 -12.15 22.07
C SER A 259 -1.28 -11.65 21.34
N PRO A 260 -2.18 -12.56 20.89
CA PRO A 260 -3.45 -12.21 20.23
C PRO A 260 -4.43 -11.40 21.10
N SER A 261 -4.05 -11.09 22.34
CA SER A 261 -4.79 -10.15 23.21
C SER A 261 -4.78 -8.71 22.70
N ASN A 262 -3.82 -8.34 21.84
CA ASN A 262 -3.79 -7.03 21.19
C ASN A 262 -4.73 -7.04 19.98
N LYS A 263 -6.03 -7.13 20.25
CA LYS A 263 -7.06 -6.94 19.22
C LYS A 263 -6.81 -5.60 18.53
N CYS A 264 -6.75 -5.61 17.20
CA CYS A 264 -6.73 -4.38 16.43
C CYS A 264 -8.03 -3.60 16.76
N PRO A 265 -7.95 -2.40 17.36
CA PRO A 265 -9.14 -1.66 17.73
C PRO A 265 -9.83 -1.20 16.44
N LEU A 266 -10.97 -1.80 16.13
CA LEU A 266 -11.96 -1.18 15.26
C LEU A 266 -12.98 -0.47 16.16
N PRO A 267 -12.80 0.81 16.51
CA PRO A 267 -13.92 1.54 17.09
C PRO A 267 -14.85 1.95 15.94
N ALA A 268 -15.97 1.25 15.82
CA ALA A 268 -17.13 1.77 15.11
C ALA A 268 -17.73 2.90 15.97
N ILE A 269 -17.14 4.10 15.90
CA ILE A 269 -17.75 5.29 16.48
C ILE A 269 -18.90 5.68 15.55
N THR A 270 -20.13 5.58 16.04
CA THR A 270 -21.28 6.15 15.33
C THR A 270 -21.32 7.64 15.71
N PRO A 271 -21.04 8.58 14.79
CA PRO A 271 -21.03 10.00 15.11
C PRO A 271 -22.44 10.47 15.47
N SER A 272 -22.53 11.41 16.41
CA SER A 272 -23.83 11.97 16.83
C SER A 272 -24.40 12.96 15.78
N LEU A 273 -23.52 13.55 14.96
CA LEU A 273 -23.84 14.46 13.86
C LEU A 273 -23.56 13.80 12.50
N ARG A 274 -24.25 14.23 11.44
CA ARG A 274 -23.94 13.78 10.07
C ARG A 274 -22.52 14.24 9.70
N PRO A 275 -21.58 13.31 9.43
CA PRO A 275 -20.20 13.70 9.20
C PRO A 275 -19.98 14.26 7.79
N VAL A 276 -19.08 15.23 7.69
CA VAL A 276 -18.44 15.60 6.42
C VAL A 276 -17.30 14.63 6.17
N LYS A 277 -17.22 14.13 4.94
CA LYS A 277 -16.19 13.20 4.51
C LYS A 277 -14.95 13.94 4.05
N VAL A 278 -13.81 13.59 4.60
CA VAL A 278 -12.48 14.06 4.18
C VAL A 278 -11.54 12.87 4.07
N ALA A 279 -10.40 13.02 3.41
CA ALA A 279 -9.38 11.97 3.39
C ALA A 279 -7.98 12.54 3.57
N CYS A 280 -7.04 11.68 3.92
CA CYS A 280 -5.63 12.02 4.00
C CYS A 280 -4.81 10.92 3.35
N VAL A 281 -3.88 11.27 2.47
CA VAL A 281 -2.91 10.34 1.89
C VAL A 281 -1.64 10.37 2.73
N ALA A 282 -1.18 9.21 3.17
CA ALA A 282 -0.07 9.05 4.10
C ALA A 282 0.82 7.85 3.70
N HIS A 283 1.95 7.72 4.38
CA HIS A 283 2.89 6.62 4.27
C HIS A 283 3.44 6.29 5.67
N PHE A 284 4.14 5.16 5.82
CA PHE A 284 4.79 4.84 7.09
C PHE A 284 5.98 5.78 7.31
N ILE A 285 6.08 6.38 8.50
CA ILE A 285 7.20 7.29 8.80
C ILE A 285 8.50 6.49 8.87
N GLU A 286 8.54 5.51 9.77
CA GLU A 286 9.57 4.48 9.89
C GLU A 286 8.95 3.15 9.50
N ALA A 287 9.76 2.24 8.94
CA ALA A 287 9.25 0.95 8.48
C ALA A 287 8.62 0.14 9.62
N GLU A 288 9.21 0.18 10.81
CA GLU A 288 8.77 -0.57 12.00
C GLU A 288 7.36 -0.17 12.47
N HIS A 289 6.88 1.02 12.09
CA HIS A 289 5.52 1.44 12.38
C HIS A 289 4.45 0.56 11.71
N ILE A 290 4.80 -0.28 10.73
CA ILE A 290 3.87 -1.28 10.22
C ILE A 290 3.40 -2.26 11.31
N VAL A 291 4.23 -2.53 12.33
CA VAL A 291 3.87 -3.37 13.49
C VAL A 291 2.89 -2.66 14.41
N ASP A 292 2.98 -1.33 14.50
CA ASP A 292 1.97 -0.52 15.21
C ASP A 292 0.62 -0.54 14.47
N TRP A 293 0.65 -0.58 13.14
CA TRP A 293 -0.54 -0.70 12.31
C TRP A 293 -1.18 -2.09 12.39
N ASP A 294 -0.40 -3.16 12.21
CA ASP A 294 -0.87 -4.53 12.39
C ASP A 294 0.02 -5.31 13.38
N PRO A 295 -0.34 -5.35 14.67
CA PRO A 295 0.45 -6.06 15.68
C PRO A 295 0.62 -7.56 15.44
N LEU A 296 -0.23 -8.19 14.61
CA LEU A 296 -0.20 -9.64 14.36
C LEU A 296 0.91 -10.06 13.39
N ILE A 297 1.56 -9.12 12.68
CA ILE A 297 2.73 -9.42 11.84
C ILE A 297 4.03 -9.57 12.65
N GLY A 298 4.00 -9.26 13.95
CA GLY A 298 5.10 -9.49 14.91
C GLY A 298 6.17 -8.39 14.92
N GLY A 299 7.13 -8.49 15.86
CA GLY A 299 8.16 -7.48 16.12
C GLY A 299 9.28 -7.47 15.07
N LEU A 300 8.97 -6.94 13.88
CA LEU A 300 9.94 -6.70 12.81
C LEU A 300 10.96 -5.65 13.27
N GLY A 301 12.25 -5.95 13.13
CA GLY A 301 13.26 -4.90 13.19
C GLY A 301 13.24 -4.06 11.91
N ALA A 302 13.88 -2.89 11.94
CA ALA A 302 13.92 -1.95 10.82
C ALA A 302 14.22 -2.56 9.44
N VAL A 303 15.19 -3.47 9.35
CA VAL A 303 15.60 -4.10 8.08
C VAL A 303 14.48 -4.98 7.52
N ASP A 304 13.89 -5.84 8.36
CA ASP A 304 12.84 -6.77 7.95
C ASP A 304 11.54 -6.03 7.62
N ALA A 305 11.22 -4.98 8.36
CA ALA A 305 10.09 -4.10 8.09
C ALA A 305 10.25 -3.37 6.74
N GLU A 306 11.45 -2.85 6.46
CA GLU A 306 11.74 -2.18 5.18
C GLU A 306 11.64 -3.17 4.01
N MET A 307 12.15 -4.40 4.17
CA MET A 307 12.00 -5.45 3.16
C MET A 307 10.54 -5.83 2.89
N LEU A 308 9.72 -5.91 3.94
CA LEU A 308 8.30 -6.20 3.80
C LEU A 308 7.57 -5.07 3.05
N LEU A 309 7.79 -3.81 3.43
CA LEU A 309 7.21 -2.66 2.74
C LEU A 309 7.67 -2.57 1.28
N ASP A 310 8.95 -2.81 0.99
CA ASP A 310 9.48 -2.77 -0.37
C ASP A 310 8.83 -3.82 -1.28
N LYS A 311 8.57 -5.02 -0.74
CA LYS A 311 7.83 -6.07 -1.46
C LYS A 311 6.36 -5.71 -1.61
N ALA A 312 5.71 -5.23 -0.55
CA ALA A 312 4.30 -4.84 -0.56
C ALA A 312 4.04 -3.73 -1.59
N TYR A 313 4.91 -2.73 -1.67
CA TYR A 313 4.82 -1.61 -2.63
C TYR A 313 4.63 -2.04 -4.09
N ASN A 314 5.16 -3.20 -4.48
CA ASN A 314 5.11 -3.67 -5.87
C ASN A 314 3.87 -4.50 -6.19
N VAL A 315 3.10 -4.91 -5.18
CA VAL A 315 2.00 -5.89 -5.35
C VAL A 315 0.71 -5.48 -4.65
N VAL A 316 0.76 -4.51 -3.73
CA VAL A 316 -0.38 -4.01 -2.97
C VAL A 316 -0.66 -2.58 -3.42
N ASP A 317 -1.87 -2.36 -3.91
CA ASP A 317 -2.37 -1.03 -4.23
C ASP A 317 -2.61 -0.22 -2.94
N PRO A 318 -2.54 1.11 -2.98
CA PRO A 318 -2.86 1.93 -1.81
C PRO A 318 -4.26 1.63 -1.26
N PHE A 319 -4.37 1.56 0.06
CA PHE A 319 -5.60 1.13 0.73
C PHE A 319 -5.94 2.02 1.94
N VAL A 320 -7.15 1.88 2.47
CA VAL A 320 -7.57 2.62 3.66
C VAL A 320 -6.98 1.95 4.91
N THR A 321 -5.97 2.57 5.51
CA THR A 321 -5.32 2.04 6.71
C THR A 321 -6.18 2.21 7.95
N GLN A 322 -6.98 3.28 7.99
CA GLN A 322 -7.79 3.64 9.14
C GLN A 322 -8.93 4.60 8.78
N ASN A 323 -10.06 4.46 9.49
CA ASN A 323 -11.12 5.46 9.54
C ASN A 323 -11.07 6.20 10.89
N LEU A 324 -11.17 7.52 10.86
CA LEU A 324 -11.22 8.38 12.03
C LEU A 324 -12.54 9.16 12.04
N VAL A 325 -13.14 9.29 13.21
CA VAL A 325 -14.33 10.12 13.42
C VAL A 325 -14.04 11.11 14.52
N ILE A 326 -14.13 12.40 14.20
CA ILE A 326 -13.89 13.51 15.14
C ILE A 326 -15.11 14.41 15.14
N GLU A 327 -15.59 14.76 16.33
CA GLU A 327 -16.79 15.57 16.51
C GLU A 327 -16.42 16.95 17.05
N GLY A 328 -16.70 18.00 16.28
CA GLY A 328 -16.59 19.38 16.76
C GLY A 328 -17.92 19.91 17.27
N LYS A 329 -17.93 21.18 17.67
CA LYS A 329 -19.10 21.83 18.30
C LYS A 329 -20.38 21.79 17.46
N ASN A 330 -20.25 21.89 16.14
CA ASN A 330 -21.40 22.02 15.21
C ASN A 330 -21.40 21.00 14.05
N ARG A 331 -20.36 20.18 13.93
CA ARG A 331 -20.15 19.28 12.79
C ARG A 331 -19.27 18.11 13.20
N ALA A 332 -19.53 16.93 12.64
CA ALA A 332 -18.62 15.79 12.71
C ALA A 332 -17.83 15.66 11.40
N VAL A 333 -16.64 15.08 11.48
CA VAL A 333 -15.80 14.74 10.35
C VAL A 333 -15.51 13.25 10.38
N GLU A 334 -15.72 12.59 9.25
CA GLU A 334 -15.28 11.22 8.99
C GLU A 334 -14.10 11.31 8.03
N MET A 335 -12.95 10.78 8.45
CA MET A 335 -11.72 10.81 7.69
C MET A 335 -11.24 9.41 7.36
N GLN A 336 -10.97 9.15 6.08
CA GLN A 336 -10.21 7.97 5.65
C GLN A 336 -8.73 8.32 5.51
N ILE A 337 -7.87 7.52 6.13
CA ILE A 337 -6.42 7.57 5.89
C ILE A 337 -6.11 6.54 4.80
N TYR A 338 -5.62 7.01 3.66
CA TYR A 338 -5.10 6.18 2.58
C TYR A 338 -3.60 6.01 2.78
N GLY A 339 -3.15 4.76 2.99
CA GLY A 339 -1.75 4.43 3.18
C GLY A 339 -1.11 3.94 1.90
N ILE A 340 0.05 4.50 1.58
CA ILE A 340 0.99 3.94 0.60
C ILE A 340 1.95 3.03 1.39
N PRO A 341 2.11 1.74 1.02
CA PRO A 341 2.89 0.76 1.79
C PRO A 341 4.40 0.95 1.60
N VAL A 342 4.91 2.09 2.06
CA VAL A 342 6.31 2.51 1.92
C VAL A 342 6.72 3.35 3.11
N SER A 343 7.98 3.22 3.54
CA SER A 343 8.57 4.06 4.57
C SER A 343 9.04 5.40 3.99
N THR A 344 9.41 6.37 4.84
CA THR A 344 10.04 7.59 4.32
C THR A 344 11.36 7.32 3.60
N ALA A 345 12.19 6.44 4.17
CA ALA A 345 13.47 6.05 3.57
C ALA A 345 13.23 5.39 2.19
N GLY A 346 12.24 4.50 2.10
CA GLY A 346 11.81 3.86 0.87
C GLY A 346 11.32 4.86 -0.19
N LEU A 347 10.57 5.90 0.22
CA LEU A 347 10.14 6.99 -0.67
C LEU A 347 11.33 7.80 -1.21
N VAL A 348 12.23 8.24 -0.34
CA VAL A 348 13.40 9.03 -0.72
C VAL A 348 14.27 8.24 -1.69
N LYS A 349 14.50 6.95 -1.42
CA LYS A 349 15.24 6.04 -2.32
C LYS A 349 14.61 5.96 -3.71
N ARG A 350 13.29 5.83 -3.79
CA ARG A 350 12.54 5.78 -5.07
C ARG A 350 12.60 7.10 -5.83
N ILE A 351 12.48 8.23 -5.13
CA ILE A 351 12.64 9.56 -5.74
C ILE A 351 14.05 9.71 -6.33
N GLN A 352 15.07 9.31 -5.58
CA GLN A 352 16.47 9.34 -6.06
C GLN A 352 16.71 8.39 -7.23
N ALA A 353 15.99 7.26 -7.29
CA ALA A 353 16.00 6.31 -8.39
C ALA A 353 15.20 6.77 -9.63
N GLY A 354 14.57 7.95 -9.60
CA GLY A 354 13.80 8.49 -10.72
C GLY A 354 12.36 8.00 -10.81
N GLN A 355 11.83 7.36 -9.77
CA GLN A 355 10.49 6.76 -9.74
C GLN A 355 9.40 7.74 -9.25
N SER A 356 9.64 9.05 -9.32
CA SER A 356 8.69 10.07 -8.84
C SER A 356 7.34 10.04 -9.58
N ALA A 357 7.33 9.60 -10.85
CA ALA A 357 6.10 9.49 -11.63
C ALA A 357 5.18 8.36 -11.12
N GLU A 358 5.76 7.20 -10.78
CA GLU A 358 5.04 6.05 -10.21
C GLU A 358 4.46 6.41 -8.85
N LEU A 359 5.25 7.05 -7.98
CA LEU A 359 4.79 7.54 -6.68
C LEU A 359 3.64 8.55 -6.80
N LEU A 360 3.76 9.50 -7.75
CA LEU A 360 2.69 10.47 -8.00
C LEU A 360 1.43 9.77 -8.52
N GLN A 361 1.56 8.70 -9.30
CA GLN A 361 0.41 7.94 -9.78
C GLN A 361 -0.33 7.25 -8.62
N GLN A 362 0.39 6.58 -7.71
CA GLN A 362 -0.24 5.99 -6.52
C GLN A 362 -0.98 7.04 -5.66
N VAL A 363 -0.39 8.23 -5.49
CA VAL A 363 -1.07 9.34 -4.79
C VAL A 363 -2.34 9.76 -5.53
N LYS A 364 -2.35 9.82 -6.86
CA LYS A 364 -3.56 10.12 -7.64
C LYS A 364 -4.62 9.04 -7.46
N ASP A 365 -4.24 7.78 -7.46
CA ASP A 365 -5.16 6.65 -7.28
C ASP A 365 -5.85 6.70 -5.90
N CYS A 366 -5.13 7.12 -4.85
CA CYS A 366 -5.72 7.43 -3.54
C CYS A 366 -6.74 8.57 -3.62
N VAL A 367 -6.39 9.67 -4.30
CA VAL A 367 -7.27 10.85 -4.42
C VAL A 367 -8.54 10.51 -5.22
N ASP A 368 -8.41 9.74 -6.30
CA ASP A 368 -9.53 9.23 -7.09
C ASP A 368 -10.46 8.36 -6.23
N SER A 369 -9.89 7.47 -5.42
CA SER A 369 -10.64 6.60 -4.51
C SER A 369 -11.37 7.41 -3.43
N ALA A 370 -10.69 8.39 -2.82
CA ALA A 370 -11.29 9.31 -1.86
C ALA A 370 -12.43 10.12 -2.48
N SER A 371 -12.26 10.59 -3.72
CA SER A 371 -13.29 11.31 -4.47
C SER A 371 -14.51 10.42 -4.73
N LYS A 372 -14.33 9.16 -5.15
CA LYS A 372 -15.42 8.19 -5.35
C LYS A 372 -16.16 7.86 -4.06
N TRP A 373 -15.45 7.82 -2.93
CA TRP A 373 -16.05 7.65 -1.61
C TRP A 373 -16.86 8.88 -1.13
N GLY A 374 -16.66 10.03 -1.79
CA GLY A 374 -17.38 11.28 -1.56
C GLY A 374 -16.66 12.24 -0.60
N ALA A 375 -15.33 12.15 -0.50
CA ALA A 375 -14.54 13.14 0.23
C ALA A 375 -14.69 14.54 -0.40
N GLN A 376 -14.78 15.58 0.42
CA GLN A 376 -14.82 16.98 -0.03
C GLN A 376 -13.44 17.65 0.00
N LEU A 377 -12.52 17.08 0.78
CA LEU A 377 -11.18 17.60 1.01
C LEU A 377 -10.20 16.43 1.16
N VAL A 378 -9.03 16.52 0.52
CA VAL A 378 -7.93 15.58 0.67
C VAL A 378 -6.66 16.27 1.14
N GLY A 379 -6.09 15.75 2.23
CA GLY A 379 -4.79 16.14 2.74
C GLY A 379 -3.64 15.23 2.31
N PHE A 380 -2.42 15.75 2.39
CA PHE A 380 -1.20 15.00 2.08
C PHE A 380 -0.24 15.07 3.27
N ALA A 381 -0.10 13.97 4.01
CA ALA A 381 0.76 13.89 5.17
C ALA A 381 2.21 13.50 4.81
N GLY A 382 3.17 14.11 5.49
CA GLY A 382 4.59 13.80 5.33
C GLY A 382 5.09 14.03 3.89
N HIS A 383 5.82 13.06 3.35
CA HIS A 383 6.46 13.16 2.04
C HIS A 383 5.48 13.11 0.85
N THR A 384 4.21 12.73 1.07
CA THR A 384 3.18 12.83 0.01
C THR A 384 2.94 14.28 -0.41
N SER A 385 3.07 15.24 0.51
CA SER A 385 3.01 16.67 0.20
C SER A 385 4.16 17.12 -0.72
N ILE A 386 5.35 16.53 -0.56
CA ILE A 386 6.54 16.83 -1.36
C ILE A 386 6.39 16.21 -2.76
N ILE A 387 5.96 14.95 -2.83
CA ILE A 387 5.72 14.24 -4.10
C ILE A 387 4.70 14.98 -4.97
N THR A 388 3.67 15.57 -4.36
CA THR A 388 2.65 16.34 -5.07
C THR A 388 3.05 17.79 -5.36
N ASN A 389 4.26 18.20 -4.97
CA ASN A 389 4.75 19.58 -4.98
C ASN A 389 3.74 20.54 -4.31
N ASN A 390 3.40 20.26 -3.05
CA ASN A 390 2.39 20.99 -2.29
C ASN A 390 1.06 21.08 -3.05
N CYS A 391 0.56 19.92 -3.49
CA CYS A 391 -0.67 19.76 -4.30
C CYS A 391 -0.62 20.30 -5.74
N GLN A 392 0.45 20.99 -6.18
CA GLN A 392 0.51 21.63 -7.50
C GLN A 392 0.55 20.66 -8.69
N LEU A 393 0.91 19.40 -8.47
CA LEU A 393 0.92 18.37 -9.52
C LEU A 393 -0.42 17.64 -9.68
N LEU A 394 -1.40 17.95 -8.83
CA LEU A 394 -2.72 17.33 -8.84
C LEU A 394 -3.77 18.24 -9.50
N ARG A 395 -4.76 17.64 -10.16
CA ARG A 395 -5.82 18.35 -10.91
C ARG A 395 -7.18 17.71 -10.60
N PHE A 396 -7.82 18.17 -9.53
CA PHE A 396 -9.14 17.71 -9.09
C PHE A 396 -10.03 18.93 -8.81
N PRO A 397 -10.77 19.44 -9.81
CA PRO A 397 -11.46 20.73 -9.69
C PRO A 397 -12.63 20.73 -8.69
N GLU A 398 -13.22 19.56 -8.44
CA GLU A 398 -14.37 19.38 -7.55
C GLU A 398 -13.97 19.01 -6.12
N LEU A 399 -12.66 18.90 -5.83
CA LEU A 399 -12.13 18.41 -4.58
C LEU A 399 -11.15 19.42 -3.98
N GLY A 400 -11.35 19.81 -2.72
CA GLY A 400 -10.37 20.62 -2.01
C GLY A 400 -9.09 19.84 -1.75
N LEU A 401 -7.94 20.47 -1.92
CA LEU A 401 -6.63 19.91 -1.61
C LEU A 401 -5.89 20.74 -0.57
N THR A 402 -5.20 20.08 0.36
CA THR A 402 -4.32 20.77 1.31
C THR A 402 -3.07 19.97 1.64
N SER A 403 -1.92 20.64 1.70
CA SER A 403 -0.66 19.99 2.08
C SER A 403 -0.48 19.81 3.59
N GLY A 404 -1.32 20.42 4.43
CA GLY A 404 -1.16 20.36 5.88
C GLY A 404 -0.05 21.27 6.45
N ASN A 405 0.59 22.08 5.61
CA ASN A 405 1.76 22.86 6.00
C ASN A 405 1.41 24.07 6.88
N SER A 406 0.19 24.63 6.78
CA SER A 406 -0.19 25.82 7.55
C SER A 406 -0.28 25.51 9.04
N LEU A 407 -0.96 24.43 9.41
CA LEU A 407 -1.03 24.02 10.81
C LEU A 407 0.30 23.47 11.32
N THR A 408 1.07 22.78 10.48
CA THR A 408 2.43 22.33 10.85
C THR A 408 3.31 23.52 11.23
N ALA A 409 3.29 24.59 10.43
CA ALA A 409 4.02 25.82 10.74
C ALA A 409 3.48 26.50 12.02
N ALA A 410 2.15 26.55 12.18
CA ALA A 410 1.51 27.17 13.34
C ALA A 410 1.85 26.43 14.64
N ALA A 411 1.86 25.09 14.61
CA ALA A 411 2.23 24.24 15.72
C ALA A 411 3.70 24.46 16.13
N ALA A 412 4.61 24.54 15.15
CA ALA A 412 6.02 24.82 15.40
C ALA A 412 6.26 26.19 16.05
N ILE A 413 5.63 27.26 15.52
CA ILE A 413 5.71 28.62 16.09
C ILE A 413 5.21 28.62 17.52
N ASN A 414 4.03 28.05 17.75
CA ASN A 414 3.44 27.99 19.09
C ASN A 414 4.34 27.19 20.06
N ALA A 415 4.98 26.11 19.58
CA ALA A 415 5.87 25.30 20.39
C ALA A 415 7.18 26.04 20.77
N ILE A 416 7.74 26.84 19.86
CA ILE A 416 8.89 27.71 20.14
C ILE A 416 8.53 28.79 21.16
N HIS A 417 7.38 29.45 21.03
CA HIS A 417 6.95 30.45 22.01
C HIS A 417 6.72 29.82 23.39
N GLN A 418 5.96 28.73 23.50
CA GLN A 418 5.67 28.10 24.80
C GLN A 418 6.92 27.53 25.50
N SER A 419 7.93 27.12 24.73
CA SER A 419 9.18 26.63 25.33
C SER A 419 10.10 27.74 25.83
N THR A 420 9.88 28.98 25.38
CA THR A 420 10.66 30.16 25.78
C THR A 420 9.93 31.07 26.77
N GLU A 421 8.62 30.92 26.96
CA GLU A 421 7.78 31.75 27.86
C GLU A 421 8.18 31.78 29.36
N LYS A 422 9.04 30.87 29.85
CA LYS A 422 9.54 30.90 31.24
C LYS A 422 10.78 31.80 31.38
N GLY A 423 10.61 33.11 31.24
CA GLY A 423 11.67 34.11 31.49
C GLY A 423 12.67 34.35 30.34
N ILE A 424 12.51 33.62 29.23
CA ILE A 424 13.14 33.73 27.91
C ILE A 424 12.74 34.95 27.05
N ASP A 425 13.45 36.09 27.00
CA ASP A 425 13.18 37.10 25.94
C ASP A 425 13.72 36.61 24.58
N LEU A 426 12.84 36.20 23.67
CA LEU A 426 13.21 35.81 22.31
C LEU A 426 14.04 36.89 21.60
N ARG A 427 13.85 38.16 21.94
CA ARG A 427 14.55 39.29 21.28
C ARG A 427 16.06 39.30 21.53
N SER A 428 16.55 38.62 22.57
CA SER A 428 17.99 38.44 22.81
C SER A 428 18.54 37.16 22.19
N MET A 429 17.69 36.28 21.65
CA MET A 429 18.09 34.97 21.11
C MET A 429 18.44 35.03 19.62
N ARG A 430 19.31 34.12 19.18
CA ARG A 430 19.62 33.85 17.78
C ARG A 430 18.85 32.62 17.30
N LEU A 431 18.07 32.79 16.24
CA LEU A 431 17.30 31.72 15.60
C LEU A 431 18.08 31.09 14.45
N GLY A 432 18.41 29.81 14.56
CA GLY A 432 18.89 28.99 13.46
C GLY A 432 17.75 28.34 12.70
N VAL A 433 17.68 28.50 11.38
CA VAL A 433 16.66 27.88 10.52
C VAL A 433 17.34 26.92 9.54
N VAL A 434 17.24 25.63 9.81
CA VAL A 434 17.73 24.56 8.93
C VAL A 434 16.61 24.16 7.97
N GLY A 435 16.87 24.24 6.66
CA GLY A 435 15.83 24.08 5.63
C GLY A 435 15.06 25.36 5.33
N ALA A 436 15.66 26.53 5.53
CA ALA A 436 15.01 27.85 5.40
C ALA A 436 14.41 28.15 4.00
N VAL A 437 14.85 27.46 2.95
CA VAL A 437 14.29 27.60 1.59
C VAL A 437 13.14 26.63 1.29
N GLY A 438 12.79 25.77 2.25
CA GLY A 438 11.63 24.90 2.19
C GLY A 438 10.32 25.68 2.39
N ASN A 439 9.20 25.05 2.05
CA ASN A 439 7.88 25.70 2.08
C ASN A 439 7.52 26.22 3.48
N ILE A 440 7.76 25.40 4.52
CA ILE A 440 7.53 25.78 5.91
C ILE A 440 8.65 26.68 6.43
N GLY A 441 9.92 26.31 6.21
CA GLY A 441 11.08 27.07 6.70
C GLY A 441 11.09 28.53 6.27
N GLU A 442 10.70 28.85 5.03
CA GLU A 442 10.63 30.24 4.56
C GLU A 442 9.60 31.05 5.36
N VAL A 443 8.43 30.47 5.66
CA VAL A 443 7.36 31.17 6.38
C VAL A 443 7.64 31.28 7.87
N ILE A 444 8.18 30.23 8.49
CA ILE A 444 8.67 30.27 9.88
C ILE A 444 9.67 31.40 10.04
N THR A 445 10.64 31.49 9.12
CA THR A 445 11.62 32.58 9.14
C THR A 445 10.94 33.94 9.10
N LYS A 446 9.97 34.14 8.19
CA LYS A 446 9.26 35.43 8.07
C LYS A 446 8.47 35.79 9.33
N LEU A 447 7.82 34.81 9.94
CA LEU A 447 6.95 35.03 11.09
C LEU A 447 7.73 35.23 12.39
N LEU A 448 8.85 34.53 12.59
CA LEU A 448 9.66 34.62 13.81
C LEU A 448 10.77 35.69 13.74
N ALA A 449 11.16 36.15 12.56
CA ALA A 449 12.28 37.10 12.43
C ALA A 449 12.07 38.42 13.20
N SER A 450 10.83 38.87 13.42
CA SER A 450 10.56 40.06 14.23
C SER A 450 10.77 39.83 15.72
N ASP A 451 10.62 38.59 16.17
CA ASP A 451 10.54 38.23 17.58
C ASP A 451 11.91 37.90 18.16
N VAL A 452 12.88 37.59 17.28
CA VAL A 452 14.25 37.19 17.65
C VAL A 452 15.30 38.28 17.45
N GLY A 453 16.46 38.16 18.08
CA GLY A 453 17.57 39.12 17.99
C GLY A 453 18.33 39.05 16.67
N ALA A 454 18.61 37.83 16.21
CA ALA A 454 19.30 37.54 14.95
C ALA A 454 18.76 36.24 14.31
N VAL A 455 18.98 36.08 13.01
CA VAL A 455 18.54 34.90 12.26
C VAL A 455 19.70 34.31 11.44
N HIS A 456 19.98 33.02 11.62
CA HIS A 456 20.93 32.27 10.82
C HIS A 456 20.17 31.31 9.90
N LEU A 457 20.39 31.42 8.59
CA LEU A 457 19.74 30.60 7.58
C LEU A 457 20.71 29.53 7.09
N PHE A 458 20.37 28.26 7.32
CA PHE A 458 21.21 27.12 6.99
C PHE A 458 20.65 26.32 5.81
N GLY A 459 21.53 25.91 4.91
CA GLY A 459 21.22 24.94 3.86
C GLY A 459 22.46 24.47 3.13
N SER A 460 22.29 23.66 2.09
CA SER A 460 23.40 23.17 1.27
C SER A 460 23.92 24.22 0.28
N GLU A 461 25.12 24.00 -0.25
CA GLU A 461 25.69 24.75 -1.39
C GLU A 461 24.71 24.92 -2.56
N ARG A 462 23.92 23.87 -2.86
CA ARG A 462 22.89 23.91 -3.91
C ARG A 462 21.78 24.93 -3.63
N SER A 463 21.53 25.22 -2.36
CA SER A 463 20.51 26.16 -1.91
C SER A 463 21.04 27.57 -1.61
N HIS A 464 22.36 27.78 -1.59
CA HIS A 464 22.99 29.04 -1.20
C HIS A 464 22.43 30.27 -1.95
N ARG A 465 22.24 30.16 -3.27
CA ARG A 465 21.64 31.23 -4.08
C ARG A 465 20.20 31.57 -3.66
N ARG A 466 19.41 30.57 -3.28
CA ARG A 466 18.02 30.76 -2.80
C ARG A 466 18.01 31.35 -1.39
N LEU A 467 18.91 30.93 -0.52
CA LEU A 467 19.11 31.49 0.82
C LEU A 467 19.51 32.97 0.75
N SER A 468 20.44 33.33 -0.14
CA SER A 468 20.84 34.72 -0.36
C SER A 468 19.65 35.60 -0.76
N ARG A 469 18.80 35.11 -1.69
CA ARG A 469 17.56 35.82 -2.07
C ARG A 469 16.54 35.90 -0.94
N LEU A 470 16.48 34.92 -0.05
CA LEU A 470 15.63 34.96 1.13
C LEU A 470 16.14 36.02 2.11
N LYS A 471 17.44 36.06 2.39
CA LYS A 471 18.10 37.12 3.18
C LYS A 471 17.77 38.50 2.62
N ASP A 472 17.97 38.74 1.32
CA ASP A 472 17.69 40.05 0.71
C ASP A 472 16.22 40.50 0.86
N ARG A 473 15.27 39.55 0.85
CA ARG A 473 13.85 39.84 1.08
C ARG A 473 13.58 40.14 2.55
N LEU A 474 14.16 39.36 3.46
CA LEU A 474 13.95 39.51 4.90
C LEU A 474 14.62 40.78 5.43
N SER A 475 15.83 41.12 4.99
CA SER A 475 16.53 42.36 5.38
C SER A 475 15.79 43.64 4.96
N LYS A 476 14.82 43.54 4.02
CA LYS A 476 13.92 44.65 3.68
C LYS A 476 12.69 44.73 4.60
N LEU A 477 12.33 43.62 5.24
CA LEU A 477 11.18 43.49 6.13
C LEU A 477 11.57 43.64 7.60
N THR A 478 12.82 43.33 7.95
CA THR A 478 13.35 43.39 9.32
C THR A 478 14.70 44.13 9.34
N HIS A 479 14.95 44.89 10.41
CA HIS A 479 16.26 45.50 10.69
C HIS A 479 17.19 44.56 11.47
N LYS A 480 16.98 43.24 11.35
CA LYS A 480 17.68 42.23 12.13
C LYS A 480 18.92 41.74 11.40
N ASP A 481 19.89 41.25 12.17
CA ASP A 481 21.07 40.60 11.59
C ASP A 481 20.68 39.24 11.00
N ILE A 482 21.00 39.03 9.72
CA ILE A 482 20.66 37.80 8.99
C ILE A 482 21.93 37.22 8.37
N VAL A 483 22.33 36.06 8.86
CA VAL A 483 23.50 35.31 8.39
C VAL A 483 23.04 34.15 7.52
N VAL A 484 23.80 33.84 6.46
CA VAL A 484 23.54 32.71 5.57
C VAL A 484 24.76 31.81 5.60
N GLU A 485 24.54 30.53 5.90
CA GLU A 485 25.61 29.54 6.02
C GLU A 485 25.30 28.30 5.16
N SER A 486 26.34 27.78 4.52
CA SER A 486 26.25 26.58 3.67
C SER A 486 26.55 25.28 4.42
N ASN A 487 26.86 25.35 5.72
CA ASN A 487 27.13 24.22 6.60
C ASN A 487 26.51 24.49 7.98
N LEU A 488 26.42 23.48 8.85
CA LEU A 488 25.71 23.57 10.13
C LEU A 488 26.57 24.05 11.30
N SER A 489 27.85 24.41 11.10
CA SER A 489 28.76 24.74 12.21
C SER A 489 28.33 25.98 13.01
N GLY A 490 27.66 26.95 12.36
CA GLY A 490 27.10 28.13 13.02
C GLY A 490 25.89 27.85 13.92
N LEU A 491 25.36 26.61 13.94
CA LEU A 491 24.33 26.24 14.92
C LEU A 491 24.82 26.40 16.37
N LYS A 492 26.14 26.39 16.61
CA LYS A 492 26.75 26.70 17.92
C LYS A 492 26.47 28.10 18.43
N GLU A 493 26.09 29.03 17.55
CA GLU A 493 25.77 30.41 17.93
C GLU A 493 24.27 30.61 18.17
N CYS A 494 23.45 29.59 17.89
CA CYS A 494 22.00 29.66 17.94
C CYS A 494 21.44 29.16 19.28
N ASP A 495 20.56 29.94 19.89
CA ASP A 495 19.86 29.58 21.13
C ASP A 495 18.57 28.79 20.85
N VAL A 496 17.95 29.08 19.71
CA VAL A 496 16.75 28.41 19.21
C VAL A 496 17.02 27.91 17.80
N ILE A 497 16.75 26.64 17.55
CA ILE A 497 16.94 26.01 16.24
C ILE A 497 15.59 25.49 15.76
N PHE A 498 15.15 25.92 14.59
CA PHE A 498 14.06 25.31 13.84
C PHE A 498 14.63 24.48 12.70
N THR A 499 14.16 23.25 12.53
CA THR A 499 14.61 22.37 11.45
C THR A 499 13.44 21.70 10.72
N ALA A 500 13.53 21.73 9.40
CA ALA A 500 12.53 21.18 8.48
C ALA A 500 13.19 20.78 7.14
N THR A 501 13.93 19.68 7.15
CA THR A 501 14.52 19.16 5.90
C THR A 501 13.80 17.92 5.37
N ASN A 502 14.24 17.49 4.18
CA ASN A 502 13.81 16.23 3.55
C ASN A 502 14.94 15.19 3.62
N SER A 503 15.84 15.31 4.60
CA SER A 503 16.95 14.37 4.77
C SER A 503 16.40 13.02 5.24
N PRO A 504 16.83 11.89 4.68
CA PRO A 504 16.47 10.58 5.19
C PRO A 504 17.17 10.25 6.52
N ASP A 505 18.33 10.87 6.76
CA ASP A 505 19.17 10.66 7.94
C ASP A 505 19.24 11.94 8.79
N PRO A 506 19.39 11.82 10.13
CA PRO A 506 19.63 12.96 10.99
C PRO A 506 20.88 13.75 10.56
N ILE A 507 20.76 15.07 10.47
CA ILE A 507 21.84 15.99 10.05
C ILE A 507 22.34 16.88 11.19
N ILE A 508 21.59 16.98 12.29
CA ILE A 508 21.98 17.72 13.49
C ILE A 508 22.51 16.73 14.52
N THR A 509 23.80 16.78 14.75
CA THR A 509 24.57 15.96 15.69
C THR A 509 25.14 16.81 16.82
N GLU A 510 25.63 16.19 17.89
CA GLU A 510 26.13 16.89 19.08
C GLU A 510 27.26 17.90 18.77
N ASP A 511 28.09 17.63 17.77
CA ASP A 511 29.29 18.42 17.43
C ASP A 511 28.97 19.79 16.82
N VAL A 512 27.75 20.01 16.34
CA VAL A 512 27.27 21.29 15.79
C VAL A 512 26.42 22.10 16.77
N LEU A 513 26.15 21.57 17.96
CA LEU A 513 25.36 22.25 18.99
C LEU A 513 26.24 23.00 19.98
N ALA A 514 25.65 24.03 20.61
CA ALA A 514 26.31 24.81 21.65
C ALA A 514 26.39 24.02 22.97
N ASP A 515 27.36 24.38 23.81
CA ASP A 515 27.43 23.89 25.20
C ASP A 515 26.40 24.60 26.12
N SER A 516 25.92 25.78 25.72
CA SER A 516 24.86 26.52 26.40
C SER A 516 23.48 25.86 26.17
N PRO A 517 22.44 26.19 26.95
CA PRO A 517 21.12 25.63 26.72
C PRO A 517 20.55 26.00 25.34
N VAL A 518 20.05 25.00 24.60
CA VAL A 518 19.49 25.19 23.24
C VAL A 518 18.10 24.58 23.16
N VAL A 519 17.17 25.30 22.52
CA VAL A 519 15.84 24.78 22.18
C VAL A 519 15.81 24.39 20.71
N ILE A 520 15.50 23.13 20.39
CA ILE A 520 15.36 22.64 19.02
C ILE A 520 13.91 22.27 18.76
N CYS A 521 13.29 22.89 17.76
CA CYS A 521 11.99 22.54 17.23
C CYS A 521 12.16 21.80 15.89
N ASP A 522 12.06 20.47 15.95
CA ASP A 522 12.18 19.58 14.80
C ASP A 522 10.79 19.21 14.28
N ILE A 523 10.53 19.56 13.02
CA ILE A 523 9.30 19.17 12.31
C ILE A 523 9.57 18.21 11.15
N ALA A 524 10.83 17.83 10.93
CA ALA A 524 11.18 16.87 9.90
C ALA A 524 10.69 15.47 10.29
N VAL A 525 10.33 14.70 9.27
CA VAL A 525 9.82 13.35 9.43
C VAL A 525 10.42 12.47 8.33
N PRO A 526 11.45 11.62 8.63
CA PRO A 526 12.15 11.42 9.91
C PRO A 526 12.80 12.69 10.46
N GLY A 527 13.08 12.70 11.77
CA GLY A 527 13.66 13.84 12.46
C GLY A 527 15.08 14.17 12.00
N ASP A 528 15.39 15.46 11.93
CA ASP A 528 16.71 15.96 11.55
C ASP A 528 17.74 15.82 12.68
N VAL A 529 17.29 15.58 13.92
CA VAL A 529 18.15 15.53 15.12
C VAL A 529 18.50 14.09 15.51
N ASN A 530 19.79 13.82 15.70
CA ASN A 530 20.25 12.54 16.24
C ASN A 530 19.94 12.46 17.74
N VAL A 531 18.86 11.76 18.08
CA VAL A 531 18.39 11.61 19.47
C VAL A 531 19.26 10.68 20.32
N CYS A 532 20.06 9.80 19.71
CA CYS A 532 20.84 8.78 20.45
C CYS A 532 22.02 9.39 21.22
N SER A 533 22.52 10.53 20.79
CA SER A 533 23.67 11.23 21.38
C SER A 533 23.32 12.68 21.72
N LEU A 534 22.06 12.95 22.12
CA LEU A 534 21.62 14.31 22.34
C LEU A 534 22.15 14.86 23.69
N PRO A 535 22.86 16.00 23.71
CA PRO A 535 23.37 16.58 24.96
C PRO A 535 22.27 16.99 25.93
N ALA A 536 22.54 16.93 27.25
CA ALA A 536 21.54 17.19 28.30
C ALA A 536 21.06 18.66 28.37
N ASN A 537 21.85 19.59 27.84
CA ASN A 537 21.51 21.02 27.72
C ASN A 537 20.51 21.32 26.57
N VAL A 538 20.15 20.31 25.77
CA VAL A 538 19.22 20.46 24.65
C VAL A 538 17.79 20.14 25.08
N THR A 539 16.88 21.08 24.81
CA THR A 539 15.43 20.84 24.83
C THR A 539 14.96 20.56 23.42
N LEU A 540 14.64 19.30 23.11
CA LEU A 540 14.16 18.87 21.81
C LEU A 540 12.63 18.74 21.80
N ILE A 541 12.00 19.44 20.88
CA ILE A 541 10.56 19.48 20.67
C ILE A 541 10.25 18.92 19.29
N ARG A 542 9.29 18.01 19.23
CA ARG A 542 8.69 17.55 17.98
C ARG A 542 7.57 18.52 17.59
N GLY A 543 7.88 19.53 16.79
CA GLY A 543 7.04 20.71 16.56
C GLY A 543 5.81 20.49 15.67
N GLY A 544 5.73 19.34 14.98
CA GLY A 544 4.64 18.99 14.07
C GLY A 544 3.52 18.15 14.70
N VAL A 545 3.46 18.03 16.02
CA VAL A 545 2.47 17.20 16.74
C VAL A 545 1.45 18.08 17.45
N ILE A 546 0.18 17.71 17.36
CA ILE A 546 -0.93 18.36 18.04
C ILE A 546 -1.76 17.31 18.79
N SER A 547 -2.36 17.68 19.91
CA SER A 547 -3.29 16.78 20.61
C SER A 547 -4.74 17.12 20.28
N LEU A 548 -5.55 16.07 20.18
CA LEU A 548 -6.99 16.17 20.06
C LEU A 548 -7.61 16.85 21.30
N PRO A 549 -8.86 17.35 21.18
CA PRO A 549 -9.62 17.83 22.32
C PRO A 549 -9.72 16.75 23.40
N ALA A 550 -9.64 17.11 24.68
CA ALA A 550 -9.61 16.15 25.80
C ALA A 550 -10.86 15.24 25.90
N SER A 551 -11.97 15.63 25.27
CA SER A 551 -13.19 14.83 25.16
C SER A 551 -13.13 13.74 24.09
N GLN A 552 -12.03 13.67 23.33
CA GLN A 552 -11.83 12.77 22.20
C GLN A 552 -10.49 12.05 22.32
N SER A 553 -10.49 10.76 22.02
CA SER A 553 -9.28 9.95 22.02
C SER A 553 -9.32 9.02 20.81
N THR A 554 -8.26 9.05 20.02
CA THR A 554 -8.02 8.09 18.94
C THR A 554 -6.51 7.95 18.74
N LYS A 555 -6.09 6.81 18.21
CA LYS A 555 -4.69 6.56 17.85
C LYS A 555 -4.57 6.55 16.34
N LEU A 556 -3.64 7.34 15.78
CA LEU A 556 -3.28 7.26 14.37
C LEU A 556 -2.26 6.12 14.20
N PHE A 557 -2.73 4.94 13.83
CA PHE A 557 -1.87 3.76 13.73
C PHE A 557 -0.83 3.91 12.63
N GLY A 558 0.38 3.37 12.85
CA GLY A 558 1.46 3.42 11.87
C GLY A 558 2.18 4.78 11.77
N SER A 559 1.89 5.69 12.69
CA SER A 559 2.44 7.06 12.68
C SER A 559 3.55 7.33 13.70
N GLY A 560 3.74 6.42 14.67
CA GLY A 560 4.68 6.60 15.80
C GLY A 560 4.19 7.54 16.90
N LEU A 561 2.91 7.94 16.87
CA LEU A 561 2.30 8.86 17.83
C LEU A 561 1.58 8.13 18.98
N GLN A 562 1.40 8.82 20.11
CA GLN A 562 0.61 8.32 21.23
C GLN A 562 -0.89 8.47 20.98
N GLU A 563 -1.71 7.80 21.79
CA GLU A 563 -3.16 7.97 21.75
C GLU A 563 -3.54 9.43 22.07
N GLY A 564 -4.43 10.01 21.26
CA GLY A 564 -4.84 11.41 21.36
C GLY A 564 -3.90 12.39 20.64
N GLU A 565 -2.77 11.94 20.10
CA GLU A 565 -1.86 12.76 19.29
C GLU A 565 -2.10 12.59 17.79
N LEU A 566 -1.92 13.67 17.04
CA LEU A 566 -1.98 13.71 15.59
C LEU A 566 -0.80 14.51 15.02
N TRP A 567 -0.38 14.15 13.81
CA TRP A 567 0.45 15.05 13.01
C TRP A 567 -0.36 16.28 12.61
N ALA A 568 0.25 17.45 12.70
CA ALA A 568 -0.40 18.72 12.39
C ALA A 568 -0.93 18.77 10.95
N CYS A 569 -0.26 18.12 10.00
CA CYS A 569 -0.74 18.00 8.63
C CYS A 569 -2.06 17.20 8.51
N VAL A 570 -2.25 16.16 9.33
CA VAL A 570 -3.51 15.39 9.41
C VAL A 570 -4.59 16.21 10.13
N ALA A 571 -4.23 16.86 11.23
CA ALA A 571 -5.16 17.69 12.00
C ALA A 571 -5.67 18.92 11.23
N GLU A 572 -4.89 19.47 10.29
CA GLU A 572 -5.35 20.54 9.40
C GLU A 572 -6.58 20.09 8.60
N VAL A 573 -6.55 18.88 8.05
CA VAL A 573 -7.66 18.33 7.26
C VAL A 573 -8.90 18.15 8.12
N LEU A 574 -8.74 17.67 9.37
CA LEU A 574 -9.84 17.56 10.33
C LEU A 574 -10.45 18.93 10.65
N LEU A 575 -9.62 19.93 10.99
CA LEU A 575 -10.08 21.28 11.31
C LEU A 575 -10.81 21.94 10.14
N LEU A 576 -10.30 21.78 8.92
CA LEU A 576 -10.95 22.27 7.70
C LEU A 576 -12.29 21.56 7.45
N GLY A 577 -12.35 20.24 7.66
CA GLY A 577 -13.59 19.48 7.61
C GLY A 577 -14.62 19.95 8.65
N LEU A 578 -14.18 20.26 9.88
CA LEU A 578 -15.02 20.78 10.95
C LEU A 578 -15.57 22.17 10.60
N GLU A 579 -14.79 23.00 9.93
CA GLU A 579 -15.23 24.29 9.36
C GLU A 579 -16.06 24.12 8.08
N GLY A 580 -16.03 22.96 7.44
CA GLY A 580 -16.78 22.67 6.21
C GLY A 580 -16.15 23.36 5.00
N TRP A 581 -14.82 23.51 5.06
CA TRP A 581 -14.03 24.05 3.98
C TRP A 581 -13.89 22.99 2.88
N SER A 582 -14.24 23.36 1.64
CA SER A 582 -14.23 22.45 0.48
C SER A 582 -13.29 22.91 -0.64
N GLY A 583 -12.58 24.02 -0.47
CA GLY A 583 -11.61 24.53 -1.45
C GLY A 583 -10.18 24.11 -1.15
N ASN A 584 -9.25 24.49 -2.03
CA ASN A 584 -7.82 24.39 -1.72
C ASN A 584 -7.46 25.31 -0.54
N TYR A 585 -6.59 24.85 0.35
CA TYR A 585 -6.15 25.63 1.53
C TYR A 585 -4.62 25.83 1.54
N SER A 586 -3.86 24.89 2.10
CA SER A 586 -2.38 24.90 1.99
C SER A 586 -1.99 24.36 0.61
N TYR A 587 -1.91 25.24 -0.39
CA TYR A 587 -1.68 24.87 -1.79
C TYR A 587 -0.52 25.67 -2.39
N GLY A 588 0.52 24.98 -2.87
CA GLY A 588 1.72 25.61 -3.38
C GLY A 588 2.55 26.29 -2.27
N ALA A 589 2.96 27.53 -2.53
CA ALA A 589 3.73 28.32 -1.57
C ALA A 589 2.87 28.68 -0.35
N LEU A 590 3.44 28.49 0.85
CA LEU A 590 2.73 28.70 2.10
C LEU A 590 2.47 30.19 2.38
N ASP A 591 1.22 30.51 2.71
CA ASP A 591 0.77 31.86 3.05
C ASP A 591 0.86 32.10 4.58
N PRO A 592 1.62 33.11 5.05
CA PRO A 592 1.71 33.46 6.47
C PRO A 592 0.35 33.74 7.15
N GLN A 593 -0.63 34.28 6.42
CA GLN A 593 -1.96 34.52 6.98
C GLN A 593 -2.66 33.21 7.31
N ARG A 594 -2.55 32.20 6.44
CA ARG A 594 -3.14 30.87 6.65
C ARG A 594 -2.57 30.15 7.86
N VAL A 595 -1.29 30.36 8.16
CA VAL A 595 -0.64 29.87 9.39
C VAL A 595 -1.33 30.45 10.63
N THR A 596 -1.55 31.77 10.63
CA THR A 596 -2.23 32.47 11.73
C THR A 596 -3.69 32.02 11.88
N ASP A 597 -4.40 31.87 10.76
CA ASP A 597 -5.79 31.41 10.74
C ASP A 597 -5.92 29.98 11.30
N MET A 598 -5.00 29.08 10.95
CA MET A 598 -4.99 27.70 11.46
C MET A 598 -4.76 27.64 12.98
N LEU A 599 -3.92 28.51 13.52
CA LEU A 599 -3.73 28.63 14.96
C LEU A 599 -5.03 29.03 15.68
N ALA A 600 -5.77 29.98 15.11
CA ALA A 600 -7.06 30.41 15.63
C ALA A 600 -8.12 29.30 15.53
N LEU A 601 -8.14 28.56 14.42
CA LEU A 601 -9.05 27.43 14.22
C LEU A 601 -8.77 26.27 15.19
N ALA A 602 -7.50 25.92 15.40
CA ALA A 602 -7.12 24.91 16.39
C ALA A 602 -7.65 25.27 17.78
N LYS A 603 -7.45 26.53 18.21
CA LYS A 603 -8.00 27.05 19.48
C LYS A 603 -9.53 27.02 19.51
N LYS A 604 -10.21 27.40 18.42
CA LYS A 604 -11.69 27.40 18.31
C LYS A 604 -12.29 26.00 18.57
N HIS A 605 -11.61 24.96 18.08
CA HIS A 605 -12.03 23.56 18.22
C HIS A 605 -11.37 22.82 19.37
N ASP A 606 -10.69 23.53 20.26
CA ASP A 606 -10.06 22.97 21.47
C ASP A 606 -8.95 21.93 21.16
N PHE A 607 -8.34 21.99 19.97
CA PHE A 607 -7.12 21.24 19.65
C PHE A 607 -5.94 21.86 20.41
N ASN A 608 -5.18 21.03 21.11
CA ASN A 608 -4.14 21.48 22.01
C ASN A 608 -2.77 21.48 21.31
N LEU A 609 -2.16 22.65 21.20
CA LEU A 609 -0.85 22.88 20.56
C LEU A 609 0.32 22.81 21.56
N ARG A 610 0.15 22.13 22.70
CA ARG A 610 1.22 21.95 23.68
C ARG A 610 2.45 21.28 23.02
N PRO A 611 3.67 21.79 23.26
CA PRO A 611 4.88 21.20 22.71
C PRO A 611 5.02 19.73 23.09
N ARG A 612 5.29 18.89 22.10
CA ARG A 612 5.68 17.50 22.34
C ARG A 612 7.17 17.41 22.60
N TYR A 613 7.56 17.40 23.87
CA TYR A 613 8.97 17.24 24.25
C TYR A 613 9.43 15.80 24.00
N VAL A 614 10.55 15.68 23.27
CA VAL A 614 11.34 14.45 23.15
C VAL A 614 12.38 14.41 24.27
N GLN A 615 13.00 15.57 24.55
CA GLN A 615 13.89 15.79 25.69
C GLN A 615 13.63 17.18 26.28
N GLN A 616 13.64 17.31 27.61
CA GLN A 616 13.44 18.59 28.29
C GLN A 616 14.54 18.86 29.32
N THR A 617 15.24 19.97 29.14
CA THR A 617 16.19 20.50 30.12
C THR A 617 15.44 21.45 31.07
N ARG A 618 15.69 21.37 32.38
CA ARG A 618 15.18 22.37 33.33
C ARG A 618 16.06 23.62 33.22
N LEU A 619 15.62 24.61 32.43
CA LEU A 619 16.21 25.95 32.48
C LEU A 619 15.90 26.56 33.85
N SER A 620 16.92 26.90 34.65
CA SER A 620 16.76 27.66 35.89
C SER A 620 17.07 29.14 35.66
N GLU A 621 16.45 30.03 36.43
CA GLU A 621 16.61 31.51 36.31
C GLU A 621 18.08 31.98 36.40
N ASN A 622 19.00 31.14 36.87
CA ASN A 622 20.42 31.47 37.02
C ASN A 622 21.28 31.14 35.78
N ASP A 623 20.78 30.36 34.81
CA ASP A 623 21.59 29.87 33.69
C ASP A 623 21.71 30.87 32.52
N VAL A 624 20.86 31.91 32.49
CA VAL A 624 20.84 32.95 31.43
C VAL A 624 21.54 34.24 31.87
N ALA A 625 21.89 34.37 33.15
CA ALA A 625 22.49 35.59 33.72
C ALA A 625 24.03 35.64 33.63
N SER A 626 24.69 34.66 33.01
CA SER A 626 26.16 34.61 32.89
C SER A 626 26.66 34.45 31.45
N VAL A 627 26.17 35.29 30.53
CA VAL A 627 26.79 35.56 29.22
C VAL A 627 27.12 37.04 29.10
#